data_AF-A0A977KV38-F1
#
_entry.id   AF-A0A977KV38-F1
#
_cell.length_a   1.000
_cell.length_b   1.000
_cell.length_c   1.000
_cell.angle_alpha   90.00
_cell.angle_beta   90.00
_cell.angle_gamma   90.00
#
_symmetry.space_group_name_H-M   'P 1'
#
loop_
_entity.id
_entity.type
_entity.pdbx_description
1 polymer ?
#
loop_
_entity_poly.entity_id
_entity_poly.type
_entity_poly.pdbx_seq_one_letter_code
_entity_poly.pdbx_strand_id
1 'polypeptide(L)'
;MANASRITLNLGDRLTTISNKNPNIQEKIMLQLQIKSDSSDIESIQNLVKTAIESEIKNLQRSLRKTNQILLKFEEKYQTSSDFFIDHWTAEDLEGGDDEYVSWTGEIQIKRKLINALEKLEAII
;
A
#
# COMPACT_ATOMS: atom_id res chain seq x y z
N MET A 1 -1.87 42.69 -3.29
CA MET A 1 -2.18 41.94 -4.53
C MET A 1 -1.33 40.68 -4.55
N ALA A 2 -1.94 39.51 -4.47
CA ALA A 2 -1.30 38.22 -4.82
C ALA A 2 -2.42 37.32 -5.32
N ASN A 3 -2.47 37.14 -6.64
CA ASN A 3 -3.47 36.31 -7.30
C ASN A 3 -2.97 34.87 -7.21
N ALA A 4 -3.54 34.08 -6.28
CA ALA A 4 -3.22 32.67 -6.16
C ALA A 4 -3.83 31.93 -7.35
N SER A 5 -3.05 31.72 -8.41
CA SER A 5 -3.44 30.88 -9.53
C SER A 5 -3.64 29.44 -9.06
N ARG A 6 -4.90 28.99 -9.07
CA ARG A 6 -5.29 27.63 -8.71
C ARG A 6 -5.51 26.87 -10.01
N ILE A 7 -4.56 26.01 -10.38
CA ILE A 7 -4.70 25.11 -11.52
C ILE A 7 -4.86 23.69 -10.99
N THR A 8 -6.01 23.09 -11.30
CA THR A 8 -6.36 21.70 -10.99
C THR A 8 -5.86 20.85 -12.15
N LEU A 9 -4.88 19.97 -11.92
CA LEU A 9 -4.42 19.00 -12.92
C LEU A 9 -5.14 17.67 -12.67
N ASN A 10 -6.08 17.35 -13.56
CA ASN A 10 -6.64 16.00 -13.69
C ASN A 10 -5.68 15.18 -14.55
N LEU A 11 -4.91 14.29 -13.92
CA LEU A 11 -4.15 13.28 -14.64
C LEU A 11 -5.07 12.09 -14.93
N GLY A 12 -5.89 12.22 -15.96
CA GLY A 12 -6.87 11.19 -16.30
C GLY A 12 -7.78 11.59 -17.47
N ASP A 13 -7.21 12.01 -18.59
CA ASP A 13 -7.97 12.14 -19.83
C ASP A 13 -8.38 10.75 -20.36
N ARG A 14 -9.52 10.24 -19.88
CA ARG A 14 -10.36 9.31 -20.63
C ARG A 14 -11.83 9.56 -20.35
N LEU A 15 -12.49 10.08 -21.37
CA LEU A 15 -13.94 10.18 -21.54
C LEU A 15 -14.62 8.85 -21.19
N THR A 16 -15.68 8.88 -20.37
CA THR A 16 -16.86 8.05 -20.58
C THR A 16 -18.13 8.82 -20.25
N THR A 17 -18.83 9.18 -21.32
CA THR A 17 -20.27 9.47 -21.35
C THR A 17 -21.04 8.43 -20.53
N ILE A 18 -21.86 8.91 -19.59
CA ILE A 18 -22.70 8.07 -18.74
C ILE A 18 -23.88 7.57 -19.58
N SER A 19 -23.92 6.26 -19.85
CA SER A 19 -25.20 5.56 -20.01
C SER A 19 -25.08 4.11 -19.58
N ASN A 20 -25.91 3.79 -18.59
CA ASN A 20 -26.49 2.49 -18.26
C ASN A 20 -25.84 1.63 -17.16
N LYS A 21 -26.71 1.19 -16.26
CA LYS A 21 -26.54 0.55 -14.95
C LYS A 21 -25.72 -0.75 -14.99
N ASN A 22 -24.72 -0.88 -14.12
CA ASN A 22 -24.21 -2.18 -13.66
C ASN A 22 -23.68 -2.05 -12.20
N PRO A 23 -24.23 -2.78 -11.21
CA PRO A 23 -23.93 -2.57 -9.79
C PRO A 23 -22.63 -3.23 -9.29
N ASN A 24 -21.61 -3.42 -10.14
CA ASN A 24 -20.42 -4.19 -9.74
C ASN A 24 -19.07 -3.60 -10.21
N ILE A 25 -18.94 -2.27 -10.14
CA ILE A 25 -17.65 -1.61 -10.27
C ILE A 25 -17.30 -1.11 -8.87
N GLN A 26 -16.40 -1.80 -8.16
CA GLN A 26 -15.72 -1.19 -7.03
C GLN A 26 -14.97 0.02 -7.58
N GLU A 27 -15.51 1.20 -7.31
CA GLU A 27 -14.95 2.47 -7.75
C GLU A 27 -13.55 2.59 -7.16
N LYS A 28 -12.50 2.46 -7.99
CA LYS A 28 -11.10 2.62 -7.56
C LYS A 28 -11.00 4.02 -6.94
N ILE A 29 -10.76 4.11 -5.64
CA ILE A 29 -10.52 5.40 -4.98
C ILE A 29 -9.28 6.00 -5.63
N MET A 30 -9.45 7.10 -6.34
CA MET A 30 -8.35 7.88 -6.89
C MET A 30 -8.01 9.00 -5.90
N LEU A 31 -6.79 8.96 -5.37
CA LEU A 31 -6.24 10.02 -4.55
C LEU A 31 -5.58 11.06 -5.46
N GLN A 32 -5.83 12.34 -5.21
CA GLN A 32 -5.23 13.44 -5.95
C GLN A 32 -4.17 14.15 -5.08
N LEU A 33 -2.94 14.24 -5.59
CA LEU A 33 -1.87 15.00 -4.97
C LEU A 33 -1.76 16.39 -5.61
N GLN A 34 -1.90 17.45 -4.82
CA GLN A 34 -1.70 18.82 -5.27
C GLN A 34 -0.33 19.34 -4.83
N ILE A 35 0.49 19.74 -5.80
CA ILE A 35 1.81 20.35 -5.56
C ILE A 35 1.68 21.85 -5.81
N LYS A 36 2.05 22.66 -4.81
CA LYS A 36 2.20 24.10 -4.94
C LYS A 36 3.68 24.45 -4.83
N SER A 37 4.17 25.24 -5.77
CA SER A 37 5.56 25.68 -5.78
C SER A 37 5.63 27.10 -6.31
N ASP A 38 6.49 27.91 -5.71
CA ASP A 38 6.86 29.23 -6.22
C ASP A 38 7.99 29.13 -7.28
N SER A 39 8.50 27.91 -7.51
CA SER A 39 9.48 27.61 -8.58
C SER A 39 8.81 27.62 -9.95
N SER A 40 9.53 28.10 -10.96
CA SER A 40 9.12 27.99 -12.36
C SER A 40 9.20 26.55 -12.89
N ASP A 41 9.91 25.65 -12.22
CA ASP A 41 10.15 24.28 -12.66
C ASP A 41 9.21 23.27 -11.97
N ILE A 42 7.90 23.49 -12.14
CA ILE A 42 6.86 22.64 -11.55
C ILE A 42 6.88 21.22 -12.13
N GLU A 43 7.24 21.07 -13.41
CA GLU A 43 7.27 19.79 -14.11
C GLU A 43 8.36 18.86 -13.57
N SER A 44 9.56 19.39 -13.34
CA SER A 44 10.64 18.63 -12.69
C SER A 44 10.26 18.16 -11.29
N ILE A 45 9.59 19.02 -10.50
CA ILE A 45 9.10 18.66 -9.17
C ILE A 45 8.02 17.57 -9.25
N GLN A 46 7.08 17.66 -10.20
CA GLN A 46 6.06 16.64 -10.43
C GLN A 46 6.68 15.29 -10.79
N ASN A 47 7.66 15.30 -11.71
CA ASN A 47 8.37 14.08 -12.11
C ASN A 47 9.16 13.48 -10.95
N LEU A 48 9.85 14.31 -10.16
CA LEU A 48 10.57 13.86 -8.97
C LEU A 48 9.65 13.16 -7.97
N VAL A 49 8.49 13.76 -7.66
CA VAL A 49 7.51 13.19 -6.73
C VAL A 49 6.94 11.88 -7.28
N LYS A 50 6.58 11.84 -8.58
CA LYS A 50 6.09 10.63 -9.23
C LYS A 50 7.12 9.49 -9.17
N THR A 51 8.37 9.77 -9.53
CA THR A 51 9.45 8.77 -9.48
C THR A 51 9.71 8.29 -8.05
N ALA A 52 9.63 9.17 -7.05
CA ALA A 52 9.76 8.78 -5.65
C ALA A 52 8.63 7.83 -5.20
N ILE A 53 7.38 8.11 -5.58
CA ILE A 53 6.22 7.24 -5.29
C ILE A 53 6.39 5.88 -5.97
N GLU A 54 6.74 5.85 -7.26
CA GLU A 54 6.96 4.60 -8.01
C GLU A 54 8.11 3.76 -7.43
N SER A 55 9.18 4.41 -6.98
CA SER A 55 10.30 3.75 -6.31
C SER A 55 9.87 3.14 -4.98
N GLU A 56 9.09 3.88 -4.19
CA GLU A 56 8.61 3.39 -2.91
C GLU A 56 7.63 2.22 -3.05
N ILE A 57 6.74 2.25 -4.04
CA ILE A 57 5.88 1.12 -4.38
C ILE A 57 6.73 -0.14 -4.66
N LYS A 58 7.79 -0.03 -5.46
CA LYS A 58 8.70 -1.16 -5.75
C LYS A 58 9.40 -1.67 -4.48
N ASN A 59 9.77 -0.77 -3.57
CA ASN A 59 10.39 -1.14 -2.29
C ASN A 59 9.40 -1.85 -1.36
N LEU A 60 8.17 -1.34 -1.23
CA LEU A 60 7.10 -1.97 -0.45
C LEU A 60 6.76 -3.36 -0.99
N GLN A 61 6.63 -3.50 -2.32
CA GLN A 61 6.39 -4.80 -2.95
C GLN A 61 7.54 -5.79 -2.70
N ARG A 62 8.80 -5.34 -2.73
CA ARG A 62 9.95 -6.19 -2.37
C ARG A 62 9.89 -6.63 -0.91
N SER A 63 9.59 -5.71 -0.01
CA SER A 63 9.47 -5.98 1.43
C SER A 63 8.33 -6.96 1.71
N LEU A 64 7.19 -6.78 1.04
CA LEU A 64 6.03 -7.67 1.16
C LEU A 64 6.36 -9.08 0.70
N ARG A 65 7.08 -9.24 -0.42
CA ARG A 65 7.56 -10.56 -0.87
C ARG A 65 8.45 -11.22 0.18
N LYS A 66 9.38 -10.47 0.79
CA LYS A 66 10.26 -11.00 1.84
C LYS A 66 9.47 -11.42 3.09
N THR A 67 8.57 -10.58 3.58
CA THR A 67 7.71 -10.91 4.74
C THR A 67 6.83 -12.12 4.45
N ASN A 68 6.24 -12.22 3.26
CA ASN A 68 5.46 -13.40 2.87
C ASN A 68 6.31 -14.69 2.86
N GLN A 69 7.57 -14.63 2.43
CA GLN A 69 8.48 -15.78 2.51
C GLN A 69 8.82 -16.18 3.95
N ILE A 70 8.86 -15.24 4.88
CA ILE A 70 9.07 -15.54 6.31
C ILE A 70 7.81 -16.16 6.90
N LEU A 71 6.65 -15.57 6.67
CA LEU A 71 5.36 -16.10 7.11
C LEU A 71 5.12 -17.53 6.61
N LEU A 72 5.44 -17.80 5.34
CA LEU A 72 5.30 -19.14 4.77
C LEU A 72 6.09 -20.19 5.55
N LYS A 73 7.27 -19.85 6.11
CA LYS A 73 8.04 -20.80 6.92
C LYS A 73 7.33 -21.18 8.20
N PHE A 74 6.67 -20.23 8.86
CA PHE A 74 5.86 -20.52 10.04
C PHE A 74 4.61 -21.33 9.66
N GLU A 75 3.93 -20.92 8.59
CA GLU A 75 2.73 -21.61 8.10
C GLU A 75 3.02 -23.07 7.69
N GLU A 76 4.16 -23.31 7.03
CA GLU A 76 4.62 -24.66 6.68
C GLU A 76 5.06 -25.46 7.91
N LYS A 77 5.73 -24.83 8.89
CA LYS A 77 6.16 -25.51 10.13
C LYS A 77 4.95 -26.00 10.94
N TYR A 78 3.93 -25.16 11.10
CA TYR A 78 2.78 -25.44 11.96
C TYR A 78 1.54 -25.93 11.20
N GLN A 79 1.59 -25.99 9.86
CA GLN A 79 0.49 -26.40 9.00
C GLN A 79 -0.80 -25.60 9.27
N THR A 80 -0.66 -24.32 9.59
CA THR A 80 -1.76 -23.39 9.89
C THR A 80 -1.51 -22.05 9.21
N SER A 81 -2.58 -21.31 8.85
CA SER A 81 -2.42 -19.98 8.25
C SER A 81 -2.09 -18.93 9.30
N SER A 82 -1.41 -17.87 8.88
CA SER A 82 -1.13 -16.72 9.76
C SER A 82 -2.41 -16.06 10.29
N ASP A 83 -3.49 -16.06 9.51
CA ASP A 83 -4.79 -15.50 9.91
C ASP A 83 -5.48 -16.37 10.97
N PHE A 84 -5.36 -17.70 10.89
CA PHE A 84 -5.89 -18.56 11.94
C PHE A 84 -5.04 -18.46 13.21
N PHE A 85 -3.71 -18.50 13.07
CA PHE A 85 -2.75 -18.38 14.15
C PHE A 85 -3.00 -17.15 15.03
N ILE A 86 -3.09 -15.96 14.42
CA ILE A 86 -3.20 -14.70 15.18
C ILE A 86 -4.47 -14.60 16.03
N ASP A 87 -5.55 -15.27 15.62
CA ASP A 87 -6.85 -15.20 16.27
C ASP A 87 -7.07 -16.33 17.31
N HIS A 88 -6.35 -17.45 17.18
CA HIS A 88 -6.67 -18.68 17.92
C HIS A 88 -5.52 -19.27 18.73
N TRP A 89 -4.28 -18.89 18.46
CA TRP A 89 -3.11 -19.52 19.10
C TRP A 89 -2.46 -18.56 20.11
N THR A 90 -1.77 -19.18 21.06
CA THR A 90 -0.95 -18.54 22.08
C THR A 90 0.51 -18.98 21.93
N ALA A 91 1.41 -18.39 22.71
CA ALA A 91 2.82 -18.80 22.71
C ALA A 91 3.00 -20.26 23.18
N GLU A 92 2.12 -20.76 24.06
CA GLU A 92 2.19 -22.13 24.58
C GLU A 92 1.92 -23.19 23.50
N ASP A 93 1.26 -22.80 22.40
CA ASP A 93 1.00 -23.68 21.24
C ASP A 93 2.23 -23.81 20.31
N LEU A 94 3.28 -23.00 20.52
CA LEU A 94 4.47 -22.96 19.68
C LEU A 94 5.66 -23.64 20.35
N GLU A 95 6.35 -24.53 19.62
CA GLU A 95 7.61 -25.12 20.06
C GLU A 95 8.66 -24.09 20.52
N GLY A 96 8.78 -22.95 19.82
CA GLY A 96 9.67 -21.85 20.20
C GLY A 96 9.08 -20.86 21.21
N GLY A 97 7.89 -21.13 21.76
CA GLY A 97 7.27 -20.33 22.80
C GLY A 97 7.09 -18.85 22.42
N ASP A 98 7.36 -17.97 23.39
CA ASP A 98 7.18 -16.52 23.27
C ASP A 98 8.01 -15.91 22.14
N ASP A 99 9.26 -16.36 21.95
CA ASP A 99 10.16 -15.81 20.92
C ASP A 99 9.59 -16.03 19.51
N GLU A 100 9.04 -17.21 19.27
CA GLU A 100 8.42 -17.56 18.00
C GLU A 100 7.08 -16.85 17.82
N TYR A 101 6.29 -16.75 18.90
CA TYR A 101 5.02 -16.03 18.89
C TYR A 101 5.21 -14.56 18.53
N VAL A 102 6.14 -13.87 19.19
CA VAL A 102 6.45 -12.46 18.93
C VAL A 102 6.98 -12.27 17.52
N SER A 103 7.81 -13.19 17.03
CA SER A 103 8.35 -13.14 15.67
C SER A 103 7.24 -13.26 14.62
N TRP A 104 6.37 -14.27 14.74
CA TRP A 104 5.30 -14.51 13.77
C TRP A 104 4.25 -13.39 13.79
N THR A 105 3.77 -13.01 14.97
CA THR A 105 2.83 -11.88 15.12
C THR A 105 3.42 -10.57 14.59
N GLY A 106 4.72 -10.35 14.80
CA GLY A 106 5.47 -9.22 14.25
C GLY A 106 5.44 -9.17 12.72
N GLU A 107 5.74 -10.28 12.05
CA GLU A 107 5.71 -10.36 10.59
C GLU A 107 4.29 -10.17 10.02
N ILE A 108 3.25 -10.67 10.71
CA ILE A 108 1.85 -10.42 10.34
C ILE A 108 1.54 -8.93 10.39
N GLN A 109 1.97 -8.24 11.44
CA GLN A 109 1.76 -6.80 11.57
C GLN A 109 2.54 -6.02 10.52
N ILE A 110 3.77 -6.43 10.20
CA ILE A 110 4.57 -5.84 9.11
C ILE A 110 3.84 -5.99 7.77
N LYS A 111 3.35 -7.20 7.44
CA LYS A 111 2.56 -7.44 6.22
C LYS A 111 1.36 -6.50 6.12
N ARG A 112 0.57 -6.37 7.20
CA ARG A 112 -0.59 -5.46 7.24
C ARG A 112 -0.20 -4.00 6.98
N LYS A 113 0.91 -3.53 7.59
CA LYS A 113 1.42 -2.16 7.38
C LYS A 113 1.89 -1.94 5.93
N LEU A 114 2.60 -2.91 5.37
CA LEU A 114 3.10 -2.86 3.99
C LEU A 114 1.94 -2.80 2.98
N ILE A 115 0.92 -3.65 3.14
CA ILE A 115 -0.27 -3.66 2.27
C ILE A 115 -0.99 -2.31 2.35
N ASN A 116 -1.25 -1.79 3.56
CA ASN A 116 -1.92 -0.51 3.73
C ASN A 116 -1.15 0.66 3.08
N ALA A 117 0.18 0.68 3.24
CA ALA A 117 1.01 1.69 2.60
C ALA A 117 0.99 1.57 1.07
N LEU A 118 1.06 0.34 0.55
CA LEU A 118 1.02 0.06 -0.88
C LEU A 118 -0.31 0.52 -1.50
N GLU A 119 -1.43 0.15 -0.88
CA GLU A 119 -2.79 0.57 -1.31
C GLU A 119 -2.91 2.09 -1.39
N LYS A 120 -2.39 2.82 -0.40
CA LYS A 120 -2.40 4.28 -0.39
C LYS A 120 -1.58 4.89 -1.52
N LEU A 121 -0.39 4.35 -1.80
CA LEU A 121 0.46 4.87 -2.87
C LEU A 121 -0.07 4.51 -4.26
N GLU A 122 -0.58 3.30 -4.45
CA GLU A 122 -1.19 2.84 -5.72
C GLU A 122 -2.51 3.56 -6.05
N ALA A 123 -3.18 4.14 -5.04
CA ALA A 123 -4.33 5.00 -5.25
C ALA A 123 -3.97 6.42 -5.73
N ILE A 124 -2.71 6.86 -5.57
CA ILE A 124 -2.22 8.16 -6.06
C ILE A 124 -1.86 8.12 -7.56
N ILE A 125 -1.47 6.95 -8.06
CA ILE A 125 -0.96 6.76 -9.44
C ILE A 125 -1.93 6.03 -10.38
#